data_AF-A0A956H8C4-F1
#
_entry.id   AF-A0A956H8C4-F1
#
_cell.length_a   1.000
_cell.length_b   1.000
_cell.length_c   1.000
_cell.angle_alpha   90.00
_cell.angle_beta   90.00
_cell.angle_gamma   90.00
#
_symmetry.space_group_name_H-M   'P 1'
#
loop_
_entity.id
_entity.type
_entity.pdbx_description
1 polymer ?
#
loop_
_entity_poly.entity_id
_entity_poly.type
_entity_poly.pdbx_seq_one_letter_code
_entity_poly.pdbx_strand_id
1 'polypeptide(L)'
;TTCAGDQDCVGSADGELCNPDTGLCVLCLPGTVQSCYGGPEDTLNVGPCSAGQQSCSADGSAWGGCEGEQLPVTELCGNTVDDDCNGVVDDNLDLDGDGWGACDGDCCDIVSGNCLDPQLVNPGAFEYPDNTVDDDCDGEVDEVAPACDGGVSENSNNPDDFARAMELCQFTTANPPLEERIWGVIDAEVGLPNNQPLAHSLEQVGLPGEYGPNQPTANQAMVVLSSGWASDTAASAEWGKGWNVVQQAPAEWLSFHGGYLPKNPGCGQNGAKIRDPAMLELTIRAPTNALSFSVDLDFFNAEYPEWVCGIYQDMFVALIDSASPDNPADSNIAIFDDGMGGQFPIGVNLARDSGLFRQCAPASKFG
;
A
#
# COMPACT_ATOMS: atom_id res chain seq x y z
N THR A 1 17.54 -49.86 -6.89
CA THR A 1 17.28 -51.32 -6.74
C THR A 1 17.80 -52.09 -7.94
N THR A 2 18.36 -53.29 -7.79
CA THR A 2 18.79 -54.10 -8.96
C THR A 2 17.62 -54.88 -9.56
N CYS A 3 17.50 -54.93 -10.88
CA CYS A 3 16.37 -55.51 -11.61
C CYS A 3 16.82 -56.36 -12.81
N ALA A 4 15.98 -57.30 -13.24
CA ALA A 4 16.11 -58.05 -14.49
C ALA A 4 14.95 -57.76 -15.47
N GLY A 5 13.87 -57.12 -15.00
CA GLY A 5 12.81 -56.54 -15.80
C GLY A 5 11.94 -55.59 -14.98
N ASP A 6 11.02 -54.87 -15.63
CA ASP A 6 10.20 -53.82 -15.01
C ASP A 6 9.38 -54.32 -13.82
N GLN A 7 8.98 -55.60 -13.82
CA GLN A 7 8.28 -56.24 -12.71
C GLN A 7 9.06 -56.19 -11.38
N ASP A 8 10.40 -56.16 -11.43
CA ASP A 8 11.28 -56.06 -10.25
C ASP A 8 11.36 -54.63 -9.71
N CYS A 9 10.88 -53.65 -10.47
CA CYS A 9 10.92 -52.22 -10.16
C CYS A 9 9.58 -51.64 -9.71
N VAL A 10 8.50 -52.42 -9.72
CA VAL A 10 7.18 -51.98 -9.22
C VAL A 10 7.29 -51.51 -7.76
N GLY A 11 6.92 -50.26 -7.50
CA GLY A 11 7.03 -49.64 -6.18
C GLY A 11 8.45 -49.26 -5.74
N SER A 12 9.43 -49.29 -6.65
CA SER A 12 10.79 -48.78 -6.40
C SER A 12 10.79 -47.25 -6.30
N ALA A 13 11.54 -46.71 -5.35
CA ALA A 13 11.72 -45.25 -5.20
C ALA A 13 12.49 -44.62 -6.38
N ASP A 14 13.30 -45.42 -7.08
CA ASP A 14 14.09 -44.97 -8.23
C ASP A 14 13.28 -44.94 -9.54
N GLY A 15 12.04 -45.46 -9.54
CA GLY A 15 11.17 -45.58 -10.72
C GLY A 15 10.83 -47.03 -11.11
N GLU A 16 9.82 -47.20 -11.97
CA GLU A 16 9.21 -48.51 -12.28
C GLU A 16 9.82 -49.21 -13.50
N LEU A 17 10.81 -48.62 -14.17
CA LEU A 17 11.44 -49.20 -15.36
C LEU A 17 12.78 -49.82 -15.02
N CYS A 18 13.07 -50.99 -15.57
CA CYS A 18 14.38 -51.63 -15.44
C CYS A 18 15.29 -51.20 -16.59
N ASN A 19 16.39 -50.52 -16.28
CA ASN A 19 17.41 -50.20 -17.28
C ASN A 19 18.17 -51.49 -17.66
N PRO A 20 18.09 -51.96 -18.92
CA PRO A 20 18.70 -53.22 -19.33
C PRO A 20 20.24 -53.15 -19.38
N ASP A 21 20.82 -51.96 -19.47
CA ASP A 21 22.27 -51.77 -19.55
C ASP A 21 22.94 -51.77 -18.17
N THR A 22 22.26 -51.23 -17.16
CA THR A 22 22.80 -51.10 -15.79
C THR A 22 22.20 -52.12 -14.82
N GLY A 23 21.05 -52.71 -15.14
CA GLY A 23 20.29 -53.57 -14.24
C GLY A 23 19.76 -52.82 -13.02
N LEU A 24 19.49 -51.52 -13.14
CA LEU A 24 18.97 -50.67 -12.08
C LEU A 24 17.58 -50.16 -12.44
N CYS A 25 16.72 -50.02 -11.43
CA CYS A 25 15.44 -49.34 -11.58
C CYS A 25 15.64 -47.84 -11.81
N VAL A 26 14.90 -47.28 -12.76
CA VAL A 26 14.96 -45.88 -13.21
C VAL A 26 13.55 -45.35 -13.46
N LEU A 27 13.37 -44.03 -13.39
CA LEU A 27 12.10 -43.35 -13.66
C LEU A 27 11.79 -43.40 -15.16
N CYS A 28 12.81 -43.20 -15.98
CA CYS A 28 12.76 -43.24 -17.43
C CYS A 28 14.02 -43.91 -17.97
N LEU A 29 13.93 -44.51 -19.15
CA LEU A 29 15.10 -45.09 -19.81
C LEU A 29 16.03 -43.95 -20.26
N PRO A 30 17.33 -43.96 -19.92
CA PRO A 30 18.24 -42.87 -20.27
C PRO A 30 18.23 -42.51 -21.76
N GLY A 31 18.10 -41.22 -22.05
CA GLY A 31 18.10 -40.70 -23.42
C GLY A 31 16.82 -40.95 -24.23
N THR A 32 15.77 -41.53 -23.64
CA THR A 32 14.46 -41.54 -24.31
C THR A 32 13.86 -40.14 -24.35
N VAL A 33 13.03 -39.91 -25.37
CA VAL A 33 12.32 -38.66 -25.59
C VAL A 33 10.83 -38.97 -25.63
N GLN A 34 10.03 -38.12 -25.00
CA GLN A 34 8.57 -38.20 -25.05
C GLN A 34 7.93 -36.82 -25.21
N SER A 35 6.69 -36.81 -25.67
CA SER A 35 5.86 -35.60 -25.68
C SER A 35 5.63 -35.12 -24.24
N CYS A 36 5.54 -33.82 -24.06
CA CYS A 36 5.18 -33.19 -22.79
C CYS A 36 4.40 -31.91 -23.06
N TYR A 37 3.66 -31.49 -22.05
CA TYR A 37 2.94 -30.23 -22.03
C TYR A 37 2.70 -29.86 -20.58
N GLY A 38 3.19 -28.69 -20.17
CA GLY A 38 3.07 -28.19 -18.80
C GLY A 38 1.77 -27.45 -18.50
N GLY A 39 1.00 -27.08 -19.53
CA GLY A 39 -0.23 -26.29 -19.40
C GLY A 39 -1.48 -27.13 -19.11
N PRO A 40 -2.65 -26.48 -18.90
CA PRO A 40 -3.94 -27.15 -18.75
C PRO A 40 -4.25 -28.10 -19.93
N GLU A 41 -4.78 -29.30 -19.66
CA GLU A 41 -4.97 -30.29 -20.74
C GLU A 41 -5.91 -29.81 -21.88
N ASP A 42 -6.83 -28.90 -21.57
CA ASP A 42 -7.81 -28.33 -22.50
C ASP A 42 -7.26 -27.24 -23.42
N THR A 43 -6.07 -26.69 -23.14
CA THR A 43 -5.41 -25.69 -24.00
C THR A 43 -4.46 -26.34 -25.02
N LEU A 44 -4.16 -27.64 -24.87
CA LEU A 44 -3.23 -28.34 -25.75
C LEU A 44 -3.77 -28.46 -27.20
N ASN A 45 -3.00 -27.92 -28.16
CA ASN A 45 -3.34 -27.82 -29.59
C ASN A 45 -4.54 -26.89 -29.89
N VAL A 46 -4.78 -25.92 -29.02
CA VAL A 46 -5.69 -24.79 -29.26
C VAL A 46 -4.85 -23.55 -29.56
N GLY A 47 -5.22 -22.79 -30.59
CA GLY A 47 -4.45 -21.61 -31.02
C GLY A 47 -2.96 -21.92 -31.27
N PRO A 48 -2.02 -21.14 -30.70
CA PRO A 48 -0.58 -21.40 -30.74
C PRO A 48 -0.13 -22.51 -29.78
N CYS A 49 -0.91 -22.85 -28.74
CA CYS A 49 -0.47 -23.79 -27.72
C CYS A 49 -0.17 -25.17 -28.26
N SER A 50 1.01 -25.69 -27.92
CA SER A 50 1.49 -26.96 -28.46
C SER A 50 2.43 -27.68 -27.51
N ALA A 51 2.41 -29.02 -27.59
CA ALA A 51 3.30 -29.88 -26.81
C ALA A 51 4.75 -29.77 -27.28
N GLY A 52 5.67 -29.81 -26.31
CA GLY A 52 7.10 -29.94 -26.54
C GLY A 52 7.58 -31.38 -26.42
N GLN A 53 8.90 -31.52 -26.27
CA GLN A 53 9.55 -32.80 -26.00
C GLN A 53 10.45 -32.71 -24.78
N GLN A 54 10.39 -33.72 -23.92
CA GLN A 54 11.29 -33.86 -22.78
C GLN A 54 12.19 -35.08 -22.97
N SER A 55 13.44 -34.94 -22.56
CA SER A 55 14.45 -35.99 -22.64
C SER A 55 14.75 -36.55 -21.25
N CYS A 56 14.87 -37.87 -21.15
CA CYS A 56 15.26 -38.53 -19.92
C CYS A 56 16.75 -38.32 -19.64
N SER A 57 17.08 -37.93 -18.41
CA SER A 57 18.45 -37.78 -17.91
C SER A 57 19.31 -39.03 -18.15
N ALA A 58 20.62 -38.83 -18.26
CA ALA A 58 21.57 -39.90 -18.59
C ALA A 58 21.65 -41.00 -17.52
N ASP A 59 21.27 -40.71 -16.27
CA ASP A 59 21.18 -41.68 -15.18
C ASP A 59 19.76 -42.27 -15.03
N GLY A 60 18.78 -41.78 -15.77
CA GLY A 60 17.40 -42.26 -15.77
C GLY A 60 16.56 -41.77 -14.58
N SER A 61 17.07 -40.82 -13.79
CA SER A 61 16.46 -40.39 -12.53
C SER A 61 15.34 -39.35 -12.69
N ALA A 62 15.35 -38.60 -13.79
CA ALA A 62 14.45 -37.48 -14.04
C ALA A 62 14.24 -37.21 -15.53
N TRP A 63 13.09 -36.60 -15.86
CA TRP A 63 12.86 -35.93 -17.14
C TRP A 63 13.44 -34.51 -17.09
N GLY A 64 13.98 -34.02 -18.21
CA GLY A 64 14.33 -32.61 -18.39
C GLY A 64 13.10 -31.71 -18.57
N GLY A 65 13.33 -30.42 -18.80
CA GLY A 65 12.27 -29.49 -19.17
C GLY A 65 11.59 -29.88 -20.48
N CYS A 66 10.37 -29.41 -20.69
CA CYS A 66 9.63 -29.65 -21.90
C CYS A 66 10.08 -28.68 -23.00
N GLU A 67 11.03 -29.11 -23.83
CA GLU A 67 11.61 -28.25 -24.86
C GLU A 67 10.65 -28.04 -26.02
N GLY A 68 10.41 -26.77 -26.37
CA GLY A 68 9.59 -26.38 -27.51
C GLY A 68 8.08 -26.41 -27.27
N GLU A 69 7.64 -26.56 -26.01
CA GLU A 69 6.23 -26.32 -25.68
C GLU A 69 5.87 -24.84 -25.85
N GLN A 70 4.61 -24.59 -26.22
CA GLN A 70 3.99 -23.27 -26.21
C GLN A 70 2.82 -23.33 -25.23
N LEU A 71 2.98 -22.69 -24.08
CA LEU A 71 1.98 -22.62 -23.03
C LEU A 71 1.05 -21.41 -23.26
N PRO A 72 -0.15 -21.43 -22.66
CA PRO A 72 -1.00 -20.25 -22.60
C PRO A 72 -0.27 -19.07 -21.98
N VAL A 73 -0.54 -17.89 -22.49
CA VAL A 73 -0.14 -16.62 -21.88
C VAL A 73 -1.36 -15.70 -21.79
N THR A 74 -1.28 -14.63 -21.02
CA THR A 74 -2.33 -13.60 -20.96
C THR A 74 -2.65 -13.10 -22.38
N GLU A 75 -3.94 -12.89 -22.66
CA GLU A 75 -4.42 -12.53 -23.99
C GLU A 75 -3.80 -11.20 -24.48
N LEU A 76 -3.23 -11.19 -25.70
CA LEU A 76 -2.67 -9.97 -26.29
C LEU A 76 -3.65 -9.37 -27.30
N CYS A 77 -4.56 -8.56 -26.79
CA CYS A 77 -5.71 -8.14 -27.58
C CYS A 77 -5.38 -7.31 -28.83
N GLY A 78 -6.07 -7.65 -29.92
CA GLY A 78 -5.93 -7.03 -31.24
C GLY A 78 -4.82 -7.65 -32.10
N ASN A 79 -4.21 -8.75 -31.65
CA ASN A 79 -3.20 -9.48 -32.42
C ASN A 79 -3.83 -10.59 -33.31
N THR A 80 -5.13 -10.88 -33.16
CA THR A 80 -5.88 -11.91 -33.89
C THR A 80 -5.43 -13.36 -33.62
N VAL A 81 -4.80 -13.57 -32.47
CA VAL A 81 -4.36 -14.86 -31.91
C VAL A 81 -5.24 -15.16 -30.69
N ASP A 82 -5.24 -16.42 -30.28
CA ASP A 82 -5.90 -16.94 -29.08
C ASP A 82 -4.73 -17.32 -28.16
N ASP A 83 -4.20 -16.34 -27.42
CA ASP A 83 -2.92 -16.46 -26.72
C ASP A 83 -3.05 -17.25 -25.41
N ASP A 84 -4.23 -17.19 -24.78
CA ASP A 84 -4.58 -18.00 -23.62
C ASP A 84 -5.06 -19.42 -24.00
N CYS A 85 -5.21 -19.68 -25.30
CA CYS A 85 -5.57 -20.97 -25.88
C CYS A 85 -6.90 -21.52 -25.34
N ASN A 86 -7.86 -20.63 -25.03
CA ASN A 86 -9.20 -20.97 -24.58
C ASN A 86 -10.16 -21.30 -25.75
N GLY A 87 -9.75 -21.03 -27.00
CA GLY A 87 -10.50 -21.30 -28.22
C GLY A 87 -11.27 -20.09 -28.76
N VAL A 88 -11.10 -18.92 -28.17
CA VAL A 88 -11.63 -17.62 -28.58
C VAL A 88 -10.45 -16.69 -28.85
N VAL A 89 -10.55 -15.90 -29.92
CA VAL A 89 -9.50 -14.95 -30.30
C VAL A 89 -9.87 -13.58 -29.74
N ASP A 90 -8.90 -12.90 -29.14
CA ASP A 90 -9.00 -11.54 -28.61
C ASP A 90 -10.20 -11.35 -27.65
N ASP A 91 -10.38 -12.23 -26.66
CA ASP A 91 -11.41 -12.08 -25.63
C ASP A 91 -10.93 -11.36 -24.37
N ASN A 92 -11.88 -10.68 -23.70
CA ASN A 92 -11.62 -9.86 -22.52
C ASN A 92 -12.15 -10.57 -21.27
N LEU A 93 -11.63 -11.76 -20.99
CA LEU A 93 -11.91 -12.44 -19.74
C LEU A 93 -11.07 -11.82 -18.62
N ASP A 94 -11.64 -11.86 -17.43
CA ASP A 94 -11.00 -11.55 -16.14
C ASP A 94 -10.92 -12.93 -15.45
N LEU A 95 -9.81 -13.62 -15.67
CA LEU A 95 -9.58 -15.01 -15.30
C LEU A 95 -9.17 -15.14 -13.83
N ASP A 96 -8.56 -14.10 -13.25
CA ASP A 96 -8.11 -14.09 -11.87
C ASP A 96 -9.11 -13.45 -10.87
N GLY A 97 -10.08 -12.70 -11.40
CA GLY A 97 -11.18 -12.07 -10.67
C GLY A 97 -10.84 -10.74 -10.00
N ASP A 98 -9.75 -10.06 -10.39
CA ASP A 98 -9.31 -8.81 -9.78
C ASP A 98 -10.04 -7.55 -10.30
N GLY A 99 -10.85 -7.73 -11.35
CA GLY A 99 -11.68 -6.69 -11.96
C GLY A 99 -11.08 -6.06 -13.22
N TRP A 100 -9.95 -6.55 -13.70
CA TRP A 100 -9.35 -6.23 -14.99
C TRP A 100 -9.29 -7.48 -15.85
N GLY A 101 -9.75 -7.36 -17.10
CA GLY A 101 -9.50 -8.41 -18.09
C GLY A 101 -8.26 -8.11 -18.90
N ALA A 102 -7.74 -9.13 -19.59
CA ALA A 102 -6.55 -8.99 -20.43
C ALA A 102 -6.67 -7.86 -21.48
N CYS A 103 -7.84 -7.62 -22.08
CA CYS A 103 -8.04 -6.51 -23.02
C CYS A 103 -8.29 -5.15 -22.35
N ASP A 104 -8.48 -5.12 -21.04
CA ASP A 104 -8.58 -3.89 -20.26
C ASP A 104 -7.21 -3.40 -19.76
N GLY A 105 -6.13 -4.10 -20.11
CA GLY A 105 -4.75 -3.73 -19.81
C GLY A 105 -4.08 -4.60 -18.76
N ASP A 106 -4.75 -5.66 -18.29
CA ASP A 106 -4.12 -6.62 -17.39
C ASP A 106 -3.06 -7.45 -18.13
N CYS A 107 -1.82 -7.34 -17.68
CA CYS A 107 -0.65 -8.03 -18.20
C CYS A 107 -0.42 -9.39 -17.52
N CYS A 108 -1.23 -9.76 -16.53
CA CYS A 108 -1.02 -10.89 -15.63
C CYS A 108 -2.31 -11.64 -15.26
N ASP A 109 -3.24 -11.81 -16.20
CA ASP A 109 -4.52 -12.50 -15.93
C ASP A 109 -4.41 -14.02 -15.68
N ILE A 110 -3.30 -14.65 -16.14
CA ILE A 110 -3.02 -16.07 -15.87
C ILE A 110 -1.59 -16.30 -15.41
N VAL A 111 -1.40 -17.33 -14.58
CA VAL A 111 -0.05 -17.73 -14.13
C VAL A 111 0.78 -18.21 -15.32
N SER A 112 1.68 -17.36 -15.81
CA SER A 112 2.56 -17.64 -16.94
C SER A 112 3.81 -16.76 -16.91
N GLY A 113 4.97 -17.36 -17.17
CA GLY A 113 6.25 -16.62 -17.16
C GLY A 113 6.55 -15.96 -15.81
N ASN A 114 6.63 -14.62 -15.80
CA ASN A 114 6.88 -13.81 -14.60
C ASN A 114 5.60 -13.45 -13.84
N CYS A 115 4.42 -13.70 -14.42
CA CYS A 115 3.15 -13.53 -13.77
C CYS A 115 2.90 -14.71 -12.81
N LEU A 116 3.30 -14.57 -11.55
CA LEU A 116 3.19 -15.62 -10.52
C LEU A 116 1.98 -15.43 -9.60
N ASP A 117 1.60 -14.18 -9.36
CA ASP A 117 0.50 -13.79 -8.48
C ASP A 117 -0.45 -12.84 -9.24
N PRO A 118 -1.26 -13.34 -10.20
CA PRO A 118 -2.20 -12.57 -11.02
C PRO A 118 -2.93 -11.45 -10.27
N GLN A 119 -3.54 -11.80 -9.13
CA GLN A 119 -4.41 -10.90 -8.36
C GLN A 119 -3.72 -9.66 -7.77
N LEU A 120 -2.40 -9.57 -7.89
CA LEU A 120 -1.60 -8.44 -7.41
C LEU A 120 -1.10 -7.54 -8.54
N VAL A 121 -1.38 -7.90 -9.79
CA VAL A 121 -0.81 -7.28 -10.99
C VAL A 121 -1.95 -6.86 -11.91
N ASN A 122 -2.17 -5.56 -12.03
CA ASN A 122 -3.15 -4.95 -12.90
C ASN A 122 -2.90 -3.44 -12.94
N PRO A 123 -3.43 -2.68 -13.92
CA PRO A 123 -3.19 -1.24 -13.96
C PRO A 123 -3.79 -0.40 -12.81
N GLY A 124 -4.50 -1.01 -11.85
CA GLY A 124 -4.88 -0.39 -10.59
C GLY A 124 -3.87 -0.61 -9.44
N ALA A 125 -2.85 -1.43 -9.65
CA ALA A 125 -1.88 -1.85 -8.66
C ALA A 125 -0.78 -0.80 -8.42
N PHE A 126 -0.05 -0.94 -7.32
CA PHE A 126 1.14 -0.16 -7.03
C PHE A 126 2.38 -0.94 -7.48
N GLU A 127 3.26 -0.29 -8.23
CA GLU A 127 4.54 -0.84 -8.65
C GLU A 127 5.49 -1.06 -7.47
N TYR A 128 5.82 -2.32 -7.17
CA TYR A 128 6.69 -2.67 -6.06
C TYR A 128 8.14 -2.82 -6.52
N PRO A 129 9.04 -1.89 -6.14
CA PRO A 129 10.41 -1.92 -6.64
C PRO A 129 11.17 -3.16 -6.19
N ASP A 130 12.03 -3.66 -7.09
CA ASP A 130 12.93 -4.80 -6.92
C ASP A 130 12.21 -6.17 -6.82
N ASN A 131 10.99 -6.32 -7.35
CA ASN A 131 10.30 -7.61 -7.47
C ASN A 131 10.37 -8.24 -8.88
N THR A 132 10.88 -7.51 -9.89
CA THR A 132 11.02 -7.94 -11.30
C THR A 132 9.71 -8.22 -12.05
N VAL A 133 8.60 -7.73 -11.51
CA VAL A 133 7.25 -7.80 -12.08
C VAL A 133 6.85 -6.39 -12.49
N ASP A 134 6.15 -6.26 -13.61
CA ASP A 134 5.43 -5.02 -13.97
C ASP A 134 4.08 -5.12 -13.25
N ASP A 135 3.99 -4.63 -12.01
CA ASP A 135 2.78 -4.82 -11.18
C ASP A 135 1.62 -3.96 -11.69
N ASP A 136 1.90 -2.76 -12.20
CA ASP A 136 0.88 -1.83 -12.69
C ASP A 136 0.65 -1.88 -14.21
N CYS A 137 1.25 -2.87 -14.88
CA CYS A 137 1.07 -3.17 -16.30
C CYS A 137 1.27 -1.95 -17.21
N ASP A 138 2.18 -1.04 -16.85
CA ASP A 138 2.50 0.16 -17.63
C ASP A 138 3.55 -0.10 -18.72
N GLY A 139 4.15 -1.29 -18.72
CA GLY A 139 5.12 -1.79 -19.69
C GLY A 139 6.57 -1.52 -19.31
N GLU A 140 6.82 -0.85 -18.19
CA GLU A 140 8.11 -0.77 -17.54
C GLU A 140 8.14 -1.77 -16.34
N VAL A 141 9.30 -1.99 -15.72
CA VAL A 141 9.45 -2.98 -14.63
C VAL A 141 10.30 -2.36 -13.54
N ASP A 142 9.85 -2.45 -12.28
CA ASP A 142 10.51 -1.92 -11.09
C ASP A 142 10.70 -0.39 -11.13
N GLU A 143 9.65 0.36 -11.53
CA GLU A 143 9.69 1.83 -11.59
C GLU A 143 9.82 2.41 -10.19
N VAL A 144 10.73 3.37 -10.04
CA VAL A 144 10.78 4.15 -8.81
C VAL A 144 9.72 5.23 -8.86
N ALA A 145 8.80 5.21 -7.90
CA ALA A 145 7.82 6.27 -7.69
C ALA A 145 8.51 7.65 -7.72
N PRO A 146 8.12 8.56 -8.63
CA PRO A 146 8.85 9.80 -8.82
C PRO A 146 8.60 10.78 -7.67
N ALA A 147 9.65 11.46 -7.20
CA ALA A 147 9.52 12.58 -6.28
C ALA A 147 8.67 13.71 -6.91
N CYS A 148 7.70 14.24 -6.17
CA CYS A 148 6.71 15.18 -6.72
C CYS A 148 6.47 16.45 -5.89
N ASP A 149 7.17 16.60 -4.77
CA ASP A 149 7.15 17.78 -3.89
C ASP A 149 8.32 18.75 -4.18
N GLY A 150 9.14 18.45 -5.19
CA GLY A 150 10.26 19.27 -5.59
C GLY A 150 9.83 20.69 -5.98
N GLY A 151 10.28 21.68 -5.21
CA GLY A 151 9.95 23.09 -5.46
C GLY A 151 8.55 23.52 -4.98
N VAL A 152 7.87 22.69 -4.20
CA VAL A 152 6.69 23.10 -3.44
C VAL A 152 7.06 24.24 -2.49
N SER A 153 6.21 25.26 -2.43
CA SER A 153 6.41 26.39 -1.53
C SER A 153 6.00 26.00 -0.11
N GLU A 154 6.80 26.37 0.89
CA GLU A 154 6.49 26.15 2.31
C GLU A 154 5.10 26.69 2.70
N ASN A 155 4.70 27.80 2.08
CA ASN A 155 3.41 28.45 2.28
C ASN A 155 2.43 28.16 1.12
N SER A 156 2.48 26.96 0.52
CA SER A 156 1.53 26.61 -0.52
C SER A 156 0.10 26.65 0.01
N ASN A 157 -0.81 27.16 -0.82
CA ASN A 157 -2.25 27.12 -0.60
C ASN A 157 -2.95 26.12 -1.52
N ASN A 158 -2.18 25.30 -2.24
CA ASN A 158 -2.69 24.21 -3.06
C ASN A 158 -2.78 22.93 -2.21
N PRO A 159 -3.98 22.38 -1.95
CA PRO A 159 -4.12 21.15 -1.18
C PRO A 159 -3.36 19.95 -1.77
N ASP A 160 -3.26 19.87 -3.10
CA ASP A 160 -2.51 18.78 -3.76
C ASP A 160 -1.02 18.77 -3.37
N ASP A 161 -0.46 19.93 -3.01
CA ASP A 161 0.94 20.01 -2.57
C ASP A 161 1.13 19.34 -1.20
N PHE A 162 0.08 19.28 -0.37
CA PHE A 162 0.10 18.53 0.90
C PHE A 162 0.13 17.03 0.65
N ALA A 163 -0.62 16.55 -0.33
CA ALA A 163 -0.56 15.14 -0.74
C ALA A 163 0.83 14.79 -1.30
N ARG A 164 1.40 15.65 -2.14
CA ARG A 164 2.77 15.49 -2.69
C ARG A 164 3.84 15.45 -1.59
N ALA A 165 3.72 16.30 -0.57
CA ALA A 165 4.62 16.31 0.59
C ALA A 165 4.45 15.08 1.50
N MET A 166 3.43 14.25 1.27
CA MET A 166 3.25 12.92 1.87
C MET A 166 3.55 11.81 0.87
N GLU A 167 4.34 12.10 -0.18
CA GLU A 167 4.77 11.16 -1.22
C GLU A 167 3.64 10.63 -2.12
N LEU A 168 2.44 11.19 -2.00
CA LEU A 168 1.31 10.85 -2.87
C LEU A 168 1.41 11.64 -4.17
N CYS A 169 2.17 11.07 -5.11
CA CYS A 169 2.53 11.71 -6.37
C CYS A 169 1.57 11.41 -7.53
N GLN A 170 0.74 10.38 -7.37
CA GLN A 170 -0.24 9.95 -8.35
C GLN A 170 -1.63 10.51 -8.02
N PHE A 171 -2.29 11.05 -9.04
CA PHE A 171 -3.63 11.63 -8.93
C PHE A 171 -4.57 10.95 -9.92
N THR A 172 -5.81 10.74 -9.51
CA THR A 172 -6.86 10.11 -10.31
C THR A 172 -8.19 10.81 -10.07
N THR A 173 -9.26 10.35 -10.70
CA THR A 173 -10.62 10.83 -10.43
C THR A 173 -11.42 9.75 -9.71
N ALA A 174 -12.56 10.09 -9.11
CA ALA A 174 -13.34 9.11 -8.35
C ALA A 174 -13.86 7.93 -9.19
N ASN A 175 -14.21 8.17 -10.45
CA ASN A 175 -14.82 7.16 -11.33
C ASN A 175 -14.31 7.31 -12.79
N PRO A 176 -13.01 7.05 -13.04
CA PRO A 176 -12.48 7.06 -14.40
C PRO A 176 -13.02 5.84 -15.18
N PRO A 177 -12.91 5.87 -16.52
CA PRO A 177 -12.96 4.66 -17.35
C PRO A 177 -12.04 3.57 -16.78
N LEU A 178 -12.33 2.29 -17.09
CA LEU A 178 -11.58 1.18 -16.50
C LEU A 178 -10.11 1.24 -16.92
N GLU A 179 -9.87 1.53 -18.20
CA GLU A 179 -8.55 1.71 -18.81
C GLU A 179 -7.73 2.88 -18.21
N GLU A 180 -8.35 3.75 -17.40
CA GLU A 180 -7.71 4.88 -16.69
C GLU A 180 -7.77 4.69 -15.16
N ARG A 181 -8.20 3.53 -14.67
CA ARG A 181 -8.50 3.29 -13.24
C ARG A 181 -7.27 2.93 -12.41
N ILE A 182 -6.32 3.85 -12.39
CA ILE A 182 -5.14 3.76 -11.52
C ILE A 182 -5.46 4.14 -10.07
N TRP A 183 -4.62 3.73 -9.11
CA TRP A 183 -4.67 4.22 -7.72
C TRP A 183 -4.30 5.71 -7.62
N GLY A 184 -4.46 6.32 -6.45
CA GLY A 184 -3.92 7.67 -6.20
C GLY A 184 -4.92 8.64 -5.57
N VAL A 185 -4.49 9.89 -5.44
CA VAL A 185 -5.25 10.97 -4.80
C VAL A 185 -6.38 11.40 -5.71
N ILE A 186 -7.61 11.32 -5.20
CA ILE A 186 -8.83 11.79 -5.88
C ILE A 186 -9.11 13.25 -5.52
N ASP A 187 -8.91 13.60 -4.25
CA ASP A 187 -9.21 14.92 -3.73
C ASP A 187 -8.34 15.22 -2.51
N ALA A 188 -7.98 16.49 -2.35
CA ALA A 188 -7.25 17.01 -1.21
C ALA A 188 -7.89 18.32 -0.77
N GLU A 189 -8.17 18.46 0.52
CA GLU A 189 -8.70 19.69 1.11
C GLU A 189 -7.92 20.09 2.35
N VAL A 190 -7.69 21.40 2.49
CA VAL A 190 -7.09 21.98 3.71
C VAL A 190 -8.03 23.03 4.26
N GLY A 191 -8.45 22.85 5.51
CA GLY A 191 -9.56 23.62 6.07
C GLY A 191 -9.78 23.45 7.57
N LEU A 192 -10.96 23.86 7.98
CA LEU A 192 -11.53 23.63 9.30
C LEU A 192 -12.41 22.38 9.27
N PRO A 193 -12.65 21.70 10.42
CA PRO A 193 -13.48 20.48 10.50
C PRO A 193 -14.95 20.59 10.06
N ASN A 194 -15.39 21.77 9.66
CA ASN A 194 -16.72 22.03 9.11
C ASN A 194 -16.66 22.43 7.62
N ASN A 195 -15.58 22.05 6.95
CA ASN A 195 -15.29 22.29 5.53
C ASN A 195 -15.30 23.78 5.17
N GLN A 196 -14.94 24.64 6.13
CA GLN A 196 -14.69 26.05 5.87
C GLN A 196 -13.18 26.26 5.67
N PRO A 197 -12.76 27.22 4.81
CA PRO A 197 -11.34 27.50 4.61
C PRO A 197 -10.69 27.98 5.91
N LEU A 198 -9.39 27.70 6.07
CA LEU A 198 -8.59 28.30 7.12
C LEU A 198 -8.53 29.83 6.91
N ALA A 199 -8.92 30.59 7.94
CA ALA A 199 -8.78 32.04 7.92
C ALA A 199 -7.31 32.50 7.90
N HIS A 200 -6.40 31.60 8.30
CA HIS A 200 -4.95 31.79 8.47
C HIS A 200 -4.20 30.60 7.86
N SER A 201 -4.51 30.31 6.60
CA SER A 201 -4.08 29.10 5.87
C SER A 201 -2.57 29.03 5.59
N LEU A 202 -1.80 30.08 5.89
CA LEU A 202 -0.34 30.11 5.64
C LEU A 202 0.47 30.01 6.93
N GLU A 203 -0.22 29.96 8.07
CA GLU A 203 0.39 30.00 9.38
C GLU A 203 0.02 28.78 10.22
N GLN A 204 -1.21 28.26 10.09
CA GLN A 204 -1.69 27.05 10.79
C GLN A 204 -1.29 25.74 10.11
N VAL A 205 -0.91 25.82 8.84
CA VAL A 205 -0.49 24.69 8.02
C VAL A 205 0.71 25.11 7.17
N GLY A 206 1.58 24.17 6.85
CA GLY A 206 2.77 24.46 6.05
C GLY A 206 3.43 23.20 5.52
N LEU A 207 4.29 23.42 4.52
CA LEU A 207 5.07 22.40 3.81
C LEU A 207 6.58 22.68 3.94
N PRO A 208 7.12 22.88 5.15
CA PRO A 208 8.52 23.23 5.30
C PRO A 208 9.44 22.08 4.89
N GLY A 209 10.62 22.43 4.38
CA GLY A 209 11.72 21.48 4.20
C GLY A 209 12.47 21.16 5.48
N GLU A 210 12.20 21.89 6.57
CA GLU A 210 12.72 21.61 7.91
C GLU A 210 11.83 22.22 9.00
N TYR A 211 11.72 21.56 10.16
CA TYR A 211 11.04 22.12 11.33
C TYR A 211 11.92 21.92 12.56
N GLY A 212 12.59 22.99 12.96
CA GLY A 212 13.71 22.95 13.89
C GLY A 212 14.81 22.01 13.39
N PRO A 213 15.18 20.96 14.16
CA PRO A 213 16.17 19.98 13.73
C PRO A 213 15.62 18.86 12.84
N ASN A 214 14.29 18.79 12.65
CA ASN A 214 13.64 17.70 11.92
C ASN A 214 13.57 18.02 10.43
N GLN A 215 13.70 16.98 9.62
CA GLN A 215 13.69 17.04 8.16
C GLN A 215 12.67 16.01 7.65
N PRO A 216 12.12 16.18 6.44
CA PRO A 216 11.31 15.17 5.79
C PRO A 216 12.05 13.82 5.73
N THR A 217 11.33 12.73 6.00
CA THR A 217 11.85 11.35 5.90
C THR A 217 12.11 10.95 4.45
N ALA A 218 11.40 11.57 3.52
CA ALA A 218 11.56 11.43 2.09
C ALA A 218 11.45 12.78 1.38
N ASN A 219 12.05 12.85 0.19
CA ASN A 219 12.00 14.00 -0.72
C ASN A 219 12.39 15.36 -0.09
N GLN A 220 11.55 16.40 -0.20
CA GLN A 220 11.94 17.80 0.09
C GLN A 220 11.04 18.56 1.05
N ALA A 221 9.80 18.13 1.28
CA ALA A 221 8.83 18.79 2.15
C ALA A 221 8.11 17.80 3.06
N MET A 222 7.58 18.29 4.18
CA MET A 222 6.71 17.52 5.07
C MET A 222 5.49 18.35 5.48
N VAL A 223 4.37 17.68 5.76
CA VAL A 223 3.16 18.36 6.24
C VAL A 223 3.31 18.72 7.71
N VAL A 224 3.11 20.00 8.04
CA VAL A 224 2.98 20.47 9.42
C VAL A 224 1.60 21.08 9.62
N LEU A 225 0.87 20.58 10.61
CA LEU A 225 -0.39 21.13 11.08
C LEU A 225 -0.19 21.67 12.50
N SER A 226 -0.72 22.86 12.79
CA SER A 226 -0.49 23.52 14.07
C SER A 226 -1.71 24.31 14.54
N SER A 227 -2.00 24.23 15.84
CA SER A 227 -2.92 25.16 16.52
C SER A 227 -2.31 26.56 16.67
N GLY A 228 -1.01 26.71 16.40
CA GLY A 228 -0.25 27.95 16.38
C GLY A 228 0.47 28.15 15.05
N TRP A 229 1.81 28.07 15.06
CA TRP A 229 2.67 28.21 13.88
C TRP A 229 3.08 26.84 13.33
N ALA A 230 2.85 26.62 12.05
CA ALA A 230 3.27 25.42 11.31
C ALA A 230 4.62 25.59 10.57
N SER A 231 5.25 26.76 10.68
CA SER A 231 6.48 27.09 9.96
C SER A 231 7.42 27.92 10.84
N ASP A 232 8.71 27.57 10.84
CA ASP A 232 9.77 28.32 11.51
C ASP A 232 10.07 29.66 10.81
N THR A 233 9.91 29.73 9.49
CA THR A 233 10.15 30.95 8.71
C THR A 233 9.02 31.97 8.89
N ALA A 234 7.79 31.48 9.08
CA ALA A 234 6.61 32.29 9.39
C ALA A 234 6.50 32.65 10.88
N ALA A 235 7.12 31.87 11.77
CA ALA A 235 7.05 32.09 13.21
C ALA A 235 7.61 33.47 13.61
N SER A 236 6.81 34.23 14.36
CA SER A 236 7.27 35.46 15.00
C SER A 236 8.00 35.13 16.31
N ALA A 237 8.72 36.10 16.88
CA ALA A 237 9.33 35.97 18.21
C ALA A 237 8.29 35.88 19.37
N GLU A 238 6.99 35.77 19.06
CA GLU A 238 5.92 35.64 20.04
C GLU A 238 5.78 34.19 20.50
N TRP A 239 5.62 34.01 21.81
CA TRP A 239 5.35 32.72 22.43
C TRP A 239 3.93 32.26 22.07
N GLY A 240 3.82 31.42 21.04
CA GLY A 240 2.55 30.91 20.53
C GLY A 240 1.71 31.93 19.77
N LYS A 241 0.71 31.44 19.03
CA LYS A 241 -0.22 32.26 18.25
C LYS A 241 -1.63 31.71 18.41
N GLY A 242 -2.55 32.56 18.85
CA GLY A 242 -3.97 32.24 18.89
C GLY A 242 -4.70 32.86 17.69
N TRP A 243 -5.51 32.07 17.02
CA TRP A 243 -6.28 32.47 15.84
C TRP A 243 -7.71 32.92 16.21
N ASN A 244 -8.12 32.65 17.46
CA ASN A 244 -9.46 32.94 17.99
C ASN A 244 -10.57 32.24 17.20
N VAL A 245 -10.26 31.12 16.55
CA VAL A 245 -11.21 30.26 15.86
C VAL A 245 -11.72 29.22 16.85
N VAL A 246 -13.03 29.00 16.87
CA VAL A 246 -13.65 27.99 17.72
C VAL A 246 -14.57 27.14 16.86
N GLN A 247 -14.33 25.84 16.85
CA GLN A 247 -15.12 24.85 16.12
C GLN A 247 -15.55 23.71 17.04
N GLN A 248 -16.24 22.73 16.48
CA GLN A 248 -16.41 21.41 17.08
C GLN A 248 -15.50 20.41 16.39
N ALA A 249 -15.12 19.34 17.09
CA ALA A 249 -14.49 18.19 16.46
C ALA A 249 -15.44 17.54 15.44
N PRO A 250 -14.91 16.72 14.51
CA PRO A 250 -15.73 15.94 13.58
C PRO A 250 -16.90 15.25 14.29
N ALA A 251 -18.10 15.42 13.75
CA ALA A 251 -19.34 15.09 14.45
C ALA A 251 -19.44 13.59 14.78
N GLU A 252 -19.00 12.73 13.87
CA GLU A 252 -19.02 11.28 14.05
C GLU A 252 -18.08 10.84 15.17
N TRP A 253 -16.84 11.32 15.13
CA TRP A 253 -15.85 11.09 16.19
C TRP A 253 -16.34 11.57 17.55
N LEU A 254 -16.87 12.80 17.61
CA LEU A 254 -17.40 13.37 18.85
C LEU A 254 -18.61 12.58 19.38
N SER A 255 -19.48 12.09 18.49
CA SER A 255 -20.64 11.27 18.83
C SER A 255 -20.22 9.94 19.46
N PHE A 256 -19.19 9.28 18.90
CA PHE A 256 -18.62 8.07 19.49
C PHE A 256 -18.17 8.29 20.94
N HIS A 257 -17.54 9.43 21.21
CA HIS A 257 -17.09 9.82 22.54
C HIS A 257 -18.18 10.48 23.41
N GLY A 258 -19.46 10.25 23.09
CA GLY A 258 -20.59 10.69 23.90
C GLY A 258 -20.86 12.20 23.88
N GLY A 259 -20.38 12.91 22.85
CA GLY A 259 -20.56 14.35 22.67
C GLY A 259 -19.47 15.20 23.31
N TYR A 260 -18.37 14.60 23.77
CA TYR A 260 -17.30 15.28 24.49
C TYR A 260 -15.92 14.88 23.97
N LEU A 261 -14.95 15.80 24.05
CA LEU A 261 -13.57 15.46 23.77
C LEU A 261 -13.02 14.52 24.86
N PRO A 262 -12.37 13.40 24.51
CA PRO A 262 -11.68 12.51 25.44
C PRO A 262 -10.69 13.25 26.34
N LYS A 263 -10.49 12.74 27.58
CA LYS A 263 -9.52 13.26 28.56
C LYS A 263 -9.06 12.14 29.49
N ASN A 264 -7.87 12.24 30.10
CA ASN A 264 -7.43 11.24 31.07
C ASN A 264 -8.44 11.09 32.24
N PRO A 265 -8.78 9.85 32.62
CA PRO A 265 -9.42 9.52 33.89
C PRO A 265 -8.96 10.39 35.07
N GLY A 266 -9.89 11.14 35.66
CA GLY A 266 -9.63 12.01 36.82
C GLY A 266 -9.47 13.50 36.48
N CYS A 267 -9.36 13.88 35.21
CA CYS A 267 -9.31 15.29 34.81
C CYS A 267 -10.71 15.95 34.61
N GLY A 268 -11.81 15.27 34.94
CA GLY A 268 -13.19 15.72 34.69
C GLY A 268 -13.62 15.67 33.21
N GLN A 269 -14.88 16.01 32.90
CA GLN A 269 -15.38 16.05 31.51
C GLN A 269 -15.11 17.41 30.85
N ASN A 270 -14.66 17.38 29.59
CA ASN A 270 -14.51 18.55 28.72
C ASN A 270 -15.83 18.86 27.99
N GLY A 271 -15.87 19.99 27.27
CA GLY A 271 -16.92 20.27 26.27
C GLY A 271 -16.57 19.68 24.90
N ALA A 272 -17.33 20.08 23.88
CA ALA A 272 -17.15 19.67 22.48
C ALA A 272 -16.32 20.66 21.63
N LYS A 273 -15.88 21.78 22.23
CA LYS A 273 -15.27 22.89 21.49
C LYS A 273 -13.77 22.70 21.36
N ILE A 274 -13.27 22.78 20.13
CA ILE A 274 -11.85 22.86 19.80
C ILE A 274 -11.50 24.31 19.42
N ARG A 275 -10.25 24.69 19.63
CA ARG A 275 -9.75 26.02 19.33
C ARG A 275 -8.67 25.92 18.27
N ASP A 276 -8.71 26.87 17.35
CA ASP A 276 -7.66 27.06 16.37
C ASP A 276 -7.31 25.76 15.59
N PRO A 277 -8.30 24.96 15.14
CA PRO A 277 -8.00 23.71 14.48
C PRO A 277 -7.49 23.96 13.06
N ALA A 278 -6.75 22.97 12.55
CA ALA A 278 -6.46 22.78 11.15
C ALA A 278 -6.72 21.32 10.78
N MET A 279 -7.12 21.09 9.55
CA MET A 279 -7.44 19.76 9.02
C MET A 279 -6.93 19.66 7.58
N LEU A 280 -6.28 18.54 7.29
CA LEU A 280 -6.01 18.04 5.95
C LEU A 280 -6.93 16.83 5.75
N GLU A 281 -7.72 16.84 4.70
CA GLU A 281 -8.55 15.72 4.27
C GLU A 281 -8.04 15.23 2.92
N LEU A 282 -7.82 13.92 2.80
CA LEU A 282 -7.37 13.27 1.57
C LEU A 282 -8.35 12.16 1.21
N THR A 283 -8.86 12.18 -0.01
CA THR A 283 -9.57 11.04 -0.61
C THR A 283 -8.62 10.31 -1.53
N ILE A 284 -8.34 9.04 -1.25
CA ILE A 284 -7.36 8.23 -1.99
C ILE A 284 -8.04 6.96 -2.48
N ARG A 285 -7.86 6.63 -3.76
CA ARG A 285 -8.10 5.26 -4.24
C ARG A 285 -6.89 4.42 -3.82
N ALA A 286 -7.13 3.46 -2.94
CA ALA A 286 -6.10 2.50 -2.55
C ALA A 286 -5.66 1.66 -3.77
N PRO A 287 -4.36 1.33 -3.90
CA PRO A 287 -3.90 0.35 -4.87
C PRO A 287 -4.57 -1.00 -4.68
N THR A 288 -4.82 -1.71 -5.77
CA THR A 288 -5.50 -3.03 -5.76
C THR A 288 -4.68 -4.10 -5.01
N ASN A 289 -3.36 -4.00 -5.08
CA ASN A 289 -2.42 -4.90 -4.40
C ASN A 289 -1.99 -4.42 -2.99
N ALA A 290 -2.56 -3.32 -2.47
CA ALA A 290 -2.25 -2.80 -1.15
C ALA A 290 -3.18 -3.37 -0.06
N LEU A 291 -2.59 -4.08 0.91
CA LEU A 291 -3.34 -4.67 2.03
C LEU A 291 -3.46 -3.76 3.27
N SER A 292 -2.56 -2.78 3.39
CA SER A 292 -2.51 -1.88 4.54
C SER A 292 -1.73 -0.61 4.18
N PHE A 293 -1.84 0.41 5.03
CA PHE A 293 -0.98 1.59 4.99
C PHE A 293 -0.52 1.94 6.40
N SER A 294 0.55 2.71 6.50
CA SER A 294 1.02 3.32 7.73
C SER A 294 1.16 4.82 7.55
N VAL A 295 1.09 5.55 8.66
CA VAL A 295 1.37 6.98 8.70
C VAL A 295 2.39 7.21 9.80
N ASP A 296 3.51 7.84 9.44
CA ASP A 296 4.48 8.33 10.41
C ASP A 296 4.07 9.71 10.89
N LEU A 297 4.04 9.91 12.20
CA LEU A 297 3.62 11.17 12.82
C LEU A 297 4.57 11.56 13.95
N ASP A 298 4.87 12.85 14.02
CA ASP A 298 5.53 13.48 15.17
C ASP A 298 4.59 14.50 15.80
N PHE A 299 4.36 14.38 17.11
CA PHE A 299 3.50 15.30 17.85
C PHE A 299 4.29 16.16 18.84
N PHE A 300 4.39 17.45 18.51
CA PHE A 300 5.07 18.44 19.35
C PHE A 300 4.06 19.26 20.15
N ASN A 301 4.42 19.56 21.40
CA ASN A 301 3.62 20.42 22.25
C ASN A 301 4.52 21.24 23.18
N ALA A 302 4.19 22.52 23.34
CA ALA A 302 4.91 23.47 24.19
C ALA A 302 4.31 23.61 25.60
N GLU A 303 3.20 22.91 25.87
CA GLU A 303 2.37 23.05 27.06
C GLU A 303 2.58 21.95 28.10
N TYR A 304 3.24 20.86 27.72
CA TYR A 304 3.53 19.73 28.59
C TYR A 304 4.80 19.98 29.42
N PRO A 305 4.78 19.70 30.74
CA PRO A 305 3.66 19.13 31.52
C PRO A 305 2.71 20.15 32.15
N GLU A 306 2.92 21.45 31.96
CA GLU A 306 2.26 22.55 32.68
C GLU A 306 0.73 22.54 32.59
N TRP A 307 0.15 22.18 31.44
CA TRP A 307 -1.29 22.27 31.19
C TRP A 307 -2.04 20.94 31.22
N VAL A 308 -1.41 19.89 31.77
CA VAL A 308 -2.07 18.61 31.98
C VAL A 308 -3.33 18.78 32.86
N CYS A 309 -4.45 18.18 32.44
CA CYS A 309 -5.80 18.40 32.98
C CYS A 309 -6.37 19.84 32.87
N GLY A 310 -5.65 20.77 32.23
CA GLY A 310 -6.02 22.18 32.06
C GLY A 310 -7.15 22.40 31.04
N ILE A 311 -7.26 23.61 30.49
CA ILE A 311 -8.22 23.93 29.41
C ILE A 311 -7.54 24.22 28.06
N TYR A 312 -6.22 24.31 28.06
CA TYR A 312 -5.37 24.42 26.89
C TYR A 312 -4.71 23.06 26.73
N GLN A 313 -5.13 22.34 25.69
CA GLN A 313 -4.78 20.95 25.44
C GLN A 313 -4.72 20.77 23.93
N ASP A 314 -3.54 20.47 23.42
CA ASP A 314 -3.40 20.03 22.05
C ASP A 314 -3.67 18.53 21.95
N MET A 315 -4.34 18.16 20.86
CA MET A 315 -4.68 16.79 20.49
C MET A 315 -4.58 16.66 18.98
N PHE A 316 -4.05 15.53 18.54
CA PHE A 316 -4.02 15.14 17.13
C PHE A 316 -4.83 13.86 16.96
N VAL A 317 -5.67 13.84 15.93
CA VAL A 317 -6.42 12.66 15.51
C VAL A 317 -6.23 12.50 14.02
N ALA A 318 -6.09 11.25 13.57
CA ALA A 318 -6.09 10.89 12.16
C ALA A 318 -7.27 9.94 11.98
N LEU A 319 -8.31 10.40 11.26
CA LEU A 319 -9.56 9.67 11.14
C LEU A 319 -9.60 8.96 9.79
N ILE A 320 -9.81 7.64 9.81
CA ILE A 320 -10.02 6.84 8.61
C ILE A 320 -11.51 6.62 8.36
N ASP A 321 -11.93 6.88 7.13
CA ASP A 321 -13.22 6.44 6.60
C ASP A 321 -12.96 5.50 5.42
N SER A 322 -13.28 4.22 5.60
CA SER A 322 -13.08 3.19 4.59
C SER A 322 -14.13 2.08 4.74
N ALA A 323 -14.25 1.24 3.72
CA ALA A 323 -15.11 0.06 3.79
C ALA A 323 -14.53 -1.09 4.64
N SER A 324 -13.29 -0.95 5.15
CA SER A 324 -12.62 -2.01 5.89
C SER A 324 -13.36 -2.31 7.21
N PRO A 325 -13.63 -3.60 7.52
CA PRO A 325 -14.20 -3.98 8.80
C PRO A 325 -13.23 -3.78 9.97
N ASP A 326 -11.93 -3.56 9.68
CA ASP A 326 -10.87 -3.41 10.67
C ASP A 326 -10.64 -1.95 11.08
N ASN A 327 -11.42 -1.01 10.55
CA ASN A 327 -11.37 0.38 11.00
C ASN A 327 -11.58 0.46 12.53
N PRO A 328 -10.81 1.30 13.24
CA PRO A 328 -11.07 1.55 14.66
C PRO A 328 -12.51 2.00 14.89
N ALA A 329 -13.09 1.63 16.03
CA ALA A 329 -14.50 1.92 16.30
C ALA A 329 -14.81 3.43 16.32
N ASP A 330 -13.82 4.26 16.65
CA ASP A 330 -13.89 5.72 16.57
C ASP A 330 -13.16 6.30 15.35
N SER A 331 -12.78 5.47 14.38
CA SER A 331 -11.99 5.84 13.20
C SER A 331 -10.59 6.40 13.47
N ASN A 332 -10.15 6.59 14.71
CA ASN A 332 -8.86 7.22 14.97
C ASN A 332 -7.70 6.21 14.91
N ILE A 333 -6.81 6.39 13.95
CA ILE A 333 -5.59 5.57 13.78
C ILE A 333 -4.35 6.21 14.44
N ALA A 334 -4.42 7.49 14.83
CA ALA A 334 -3.37 8.14 15.60
C ALA A 334 -3.50 7.78 17.08
N ILE A 335 -2.93 6.62 17.46
CA ILE A 335 -2.98 6.08 18.81
C ILE A 335 -1.58 5.84 19.39
N PHE A 336 -1.47 6.06 20.70
CA PHE A 336 -0.36 5.58 21.52
C PHE A 336 -0.80 4.32 22.26
N ASP A 337 -0.10 3.22 22.01
CA ASP A 337 -0.23 1.97 22.79
C ASP A 337 0.87 1.93 23.85
N ASP A 338 0.48 1.83 25.12
CA ASP A 338 1.42 1.78 26.25
C ASP A 338 2.09 0.40 26.46
N GLY A 339 1.71 -0.60 25.65
CA GLY A 339 2.17 -1.98 25.77
C GLY A 339 1.62 -2.72 27.00
N MET A 340 0.70 -2.10 27.74
CA MET A 340 0.04 -2.64 28.94
C MET A 340 -1.48 -2.80 28.73
N GLY A 341 -1.94 -2.69 27.49
CA GLY A 341 -3.34 -2.81 27.10
C GLY A 341 -4.12 -1.49 27.13
N GLY A 342 -3.43 -0.36 27.30
CA GLY A 342 -4.00 0.98 27.17
C GLY A 342 -3.71 1.58 25.80
N GLN A 343 -4.76 1.97 25.08
CA GLN A 343 -4.67 2.73 23.83
C GLN A 343 -5.25 4.13 24.04
N PHE A 344 -4.49 5.15 23.63
CA PHE A 344 -4.81 6.54 23.89
C PHE A 344 -4.68 7.36 22.60
N PRO A 345 -5.64 8.25 22.26
CA PRO A 345 -5.40 9.24 21.21
C PRO A 345 -4.20 10.13 21.55
N ILE A 346 -3.51 10.61 20.52
CA ILE A 346 -2.35 11.49 20.71
C ILE A 346 -2.79 12.84 21.25
N GLY A 347 -2.43 13.14 22.50
CA GLY A 347 -2.72 14.43 23.10
C GLY A 347 -2.20 14.55 24.53
N VAL A 348 -1.83 15.78 24.90
CA VAL A 348 -1.22 16.14 26.21
C VAL A 348 -1.98 15.52 27.38
N ASN A 349 -3.29 15.56 27.28
CA ASN A 349 -4.18 15.16 28.35
C ASN A 349 -4.58 13.70 28.34
N LEU A 350 -4.42 12.98 27.24
CA LEU A 350 -4.77 11.57 27.13
C LEU A 350 -3.59 10.68 27.49
N ALA A 351 -2.38 11.23 27.39
CA ALA A 351 -1.14 10.49 27.60
C ALA A 351 -0.39 10.88 28.90
N ARG A 352 -1.10 11.51 29.85
CA ARG A 352 -0.54 11.77 31.18
C ARG A 352 -0.20 10.44 31.85
N ASP A 353 1.04 10.33 32.32
CA ASP A 353 1.62 9.14 32.98
C ASP A 353 1.77 7.91 32.06
N SER A 354 1.49 8.03 30.76
CA SER A 354 1.67 6.94 29.77
C SER A 354 3.11 6.83 29.26
N GLY A 355 3.93 7.85 29.50
CA GLY A 355 5.29 7.95 28.95
C GLY A 355 5.36 8.41 27.49
N LEU A 356 4.22 8.73 26.86
CA LEU A 356 4.16 9.30 25.50
C LEU A 356 5.01 10.58 25.39
N PHE A 357 4.85 11.50 26.35
CA PHE A 357 5.62 12.73 26.37
C PHE A 357 6.92 12.57 27.15
N ARG A 358 8.01 13.02 26.53
CA ARG A 358 9.30 13.26 27.19
C ARG A 358 9.66 14.73 27.01
N GLN A 359 10.00 15.40 28.10
CA GLN A 359 10.42 16.80 28.03
C GLN A 359 11.75 16.91 27.28
N CYS A 360 11.77 17.69 26.19
CA CYS A 360 12.95 17.86 25.36
C CYS A 360 14.05 18.66 26.09
N ALA A 361 15.30 18.24 25.97
CA ALA A 361 16.45 19.10 26.25
C ALA A 361 16.80 19.93 25.00
N PRO A 362 17.40 21.14 25.13
CA PRO A 362 17.87 21.89 23.97
C PRO A 362 18.76 21.03 23.06
N ALA A 363 18.55 21.11 21.73
CA ALA A 363 19.25 20.32 20.69
C ALA A 363 18.94 18.81 20.65
N SER A 364 17.78 18.38 21.18
CA SER A 364 17.27 17.03 20.93
C SER A 364 16.97 16.84 19.44
N LYS A 365 17.39 15.71 18.87
CA LYS A 365 16.97 15.25 17.54
C LYS A 365 15.92 14.15 17.70
N PHE A 366 14.90 14.18 16.87
CA PHE A 366 13.89 13.12 16.76
C PHE A 366 14.08 12.42 15.40
N GLY A 367 13.80 11.12 15.37
CA GLY A 367 14.25 10.18 14.34
C GLY A 367 14.42 8.81 14.97
#